data_AF-A0A8X8GZW5-F1
#
_entry.id   AF-A0A8X8GZW5-F1
#
_cell.length_a   1.000
_cell.length_b   1.000
_cell.length_c   1.000
_cell.angle_alpha   90.00
_cell.angle_beta   90.00
_cell.angle_gamma   90.00
#
_symmetry.space_group_name_H-M   'P 1'
#
loop_
_entity.id
_entity.type
_entity.pdbx_description
1 polymer ?
#
loop_
_entity_poly.entity_id
_entity_poly.type
_entity_poly.pdbx_seq_one_letter_code
_entity_poly.pdbx_strand_id
1 'polypeptide(L)'
;FYAMSRFMNLVVNEWEKYPQLAYLRKNVRIVMVPIVNPWGFANQERENVNNVDLNRNFDYYWENGSGKSPSGKNYKGSKVFSERESRNMKTLVESLDEITAHMDCHNIVSQVSDYCLFYPRFANQPNNEMTQLLMELSNYGDYVTWGSSTLASFSNWVGITKGITSFLPEVYEGRAGKPRGAEEMWRSVYYLGNILLRLSSLYNGQNGRTSNEPIVKSFVYSSRYNNSGVKPFSLIAKDGYQRMLMTQQRFKVTANGFVELNGSITVQLSKDTVFGVNPGIAQNYNPFSGNGKTRRRQLFKIEHKLPAGIHTIPLHAVAPVQFSTTTP
;
A
#
# COMPACT_ATOMS: atom_id res chain seq x y z
N PHE A 1 -16.42 -10.19 2.73
CA PHE A 1 -17.89 -10.25 2.60
C PHE A 1 -18.61 -9.73 3.84
N TYR A 2 -18.69 -10.50 4.94
CA TYR A 2 -19.59 -10.21 6.08
C TYR A 2 -19.44 -8.82 6.71
N ALA A 3 -18.21 -8.38 6.95
CA ALA A 3 -17.94 -7.06 7.53
C ALA A 3 -18.47 -5.92 6.67
N MET A 4 -18.24 -5.96 5.35
CA MET A 4 -18.79 -4.96 4.44
C MET A 4 -20.31 -5.03 4.35
N SER A 5 -20.91 -6.23 4.36
CA SER A 5 -22.37 -6.37 4.42
C SER A 5 -22.96 -5.75 5.70
N ARG A 6 -22.31 -5.95 6.85
CA ARG A 6 -22.71 -5.32 8.12
C ARG A 6 -22.52 -3.80 8.07
N PHE A 7 -21.40 -3.31 7.53
CA PHE A 7 -21.18 -1.88 7.37
C PHE A 7 -22.25 -1.24 6.47
N MET A 8 -22.57 -1.85 5.33
CA MET A 8 -23.64 -1.37 4.46
C MET A 8 -25.02 -1.43 5.13
N ASN A 9 -25.27 -2.43 5.98
CA ASN A 9 -26.49 -2.46 6.79
C ASN A 9 -26.58 -1.24 7.74
N LEU A 10 -25.47 -0.79 8.33
CA LEU A 10 -25.42 0.45 9.12
C LEU A 10 -25.66 1.70 8.23
N VAL A 11 -25.02 1.80 7.07
CA VAL A 11 -25.21 2.92 6.12
C VAL A 11 -26.66 2.99 5.62
N VAL A 12 -27.35 1.86 5.50
CA VAL A 12 -28.73 1.83 5.02
C VAL A 12 -29.73 2.11 6.14
N ASN A 13 -29.54 1.51 7.33
CA ASN A 13 -30.57 1.48 8.37
C ASN A 13 -30.27 2.39 9.57
N GLU A 14 -29.04 2.88 9.72
CA GLU A 14 -28.61 3.66 10.89
C GLU A 14 -28.00 5.02 10.50
N TRP A 15 -28.15 5.45 9.25
CA TRP A 15 -27.52 6.67 8.74
C TRP A 15 -27.96 7.94 9.47
N GLU A 16 -29.18 7.98 10.00
CA GLU A 16 -29.71 9.15 10.73
C GLU A 16 -29.05 9.33 12.09
N LYS A 17 -28.48 8.27 12.66
CA LYS A 17 -27.85 8.30 13.98
C LYS A 17 -26.45 8.91 13.96
N TYR A 18 -25.76 8.83 12.81
CA TYR A 18 -24.34 9.19 12.71
C TYR A 18 -24.08 10.03 11.46
N PRO A 19 -23.55 11.26 11.59
CA PRO A 19 -23.35 12.16 10.45
C PRO A 19 -22.41 11.58 9.39
N GLN A 20 -21.44 10.74 9.78
CA GLN A 20 -20.54 10.06 8.85
C GLN A 20 -21.29 9.09 7.93
N LEU A 21 -22.25 8.33 8.48
CA LEU A 21 -23.08 7.41 7.70
C LEU A 21 -24.08 8.18 6.83
N ALA A 22 -24.63 9.30 7.35
CA ALA A 22 -25.45 10.22 6.56
C ALA A 22 -24.69 10.77 5.35
N TYR A 23 -23.43 11.16 5.54
CA TYR A 23 -22.57 11.64 4.46
C TYR A 23 -22.39 10.59 3.38
N LEU A 24 -22.02 9.36 3.75
CA LEU A 24 -21.88 8.24 2.81
C LEU A 24 -23.16 7.98 2.03
N ARG A 25 -24.31 7.93 2.72
CA ARG A 25 -25.59 7.65 2.08
C ARG A 25 -26.01 8.73 1.08
N LYS A 26 -25.77 10.01 1.40
CA LYS A 26 -26.32 11.14 0.64
C LYS A 26 -25.37 11.70 -0.41
N ASN A 27 -24.06 11.53 -0.25
CA ASN A 27 -23.07 12.24 -1.07
C ASN A 27 -22.09 11.31 -1.79
N VAL A 28 -22.13 9.99 -1.53
CA VAL A 28 -21.12 9.06 -2.03
C VAL A 28 -21.78 7.93 -2.82
N ARG A 29 -21.33 7.73 -4.07
CA ARG A 29 -21.71 6.55 -4.86
C ARG A 29 -20.80 5.38 -4.48
N ILE A 30 -21.34 4.42 -3.76
CA ILE A 30 -20.62 3.18 -3.40
C ILE A 30 -20.96 2.09 -4.42
N VAL A 31 -19.96 1.63 -5.18
CA VAL A 31 -20.06 0.45 -6.03
C VAL A 31 -19.39 -0.72 -5.31
N MET A 32 -20.18 -1.71 -4.91
CA MET A 32 -19.70 -2.84 -4.11
C MET A 32 -19.85 -4.15 -4.88
N VAL A 33 -18.76 -4.89 -5.03
CA VAL A 33 -18.79 -6.30 -5.44
C VAL A 33 -18.61 -7.15 -4.18
N PRO A 34 -19.68 -7.77 -3.65
CA PRO A 34 -19.62 -8.43 -2.35
C PRO A 34 -18.69 -9.65 -2.34
N ILE A 35 -18.62 -10.38 -3.46
CA ILE A 35 -17.83 -11.59 -3.64
C ILE A 35 -17.26 -11.61 -5.06
N VAL A 36 -15.93 -11.53 -5.19
CA VAL A 36 -15.23 -11.60 -6.49
C VAL A 36 -14.99 -13.04 -6.93
N ASN A 37 -14.80 -13.96 -5.99
CA ASN A 37 -14.64 -15.40 -6.22
C ASN A 37 -15.85 -16.20 -5.66
N PRO A 38 -17.01 -16.24 -6.34
CA PRO A 38 -18.18 -16.97 -5.84
C PRO A 38 -17.92 -18.46 -5.66
N TRP A 39 -17.18 -19.08 -6.59
CA TRP A 39 -16.85 -20.50 -6.50
C TRP A 39 -15.96 -20.78 -5.28
N GLY A 40 -14.88 -20.01 -5.09
CA GLY A 40 -14.00 -20.18 -3.95
C GLY A 40 -14.74 -19.94 -2.62
N PHE A 41 -15.61 -18.93 -2.57
CA PHE A 41 -16.45 -18.69 -1.39
C PHE A 41 -17.37 -19.89 -1.07
N ALA A 42 -18.03 -20.47 -2.08
CA ALA A 42 -18.92 -21.62 -1.91
C ALA A 42 -18.17 -22.90 -1.49
N ASN A 43 -16.90 -23.04 -1.90
CA ASN A 43 -16.09 -24.23 -1.63
C ASN A 43 -15.07 -24.04 -0.51
N GLN A 44 -15.06 -22.87 0.16
CA GLN A 44 -14.06 -22.49 1.17
C GLN A 44 -12.61 -22.50 0.66
N GLU A 45 -12.44 -22.17 -0.62
CA GLU A 45 -11.16 -22.10 -1.30
C GLU A 45 -10.72 -20.66 -1.56
N ARG A 46 -9.41 -20.43 -1.52
CA ARG A 46 -8.82 -19.12 -1.86
C ARG A 46 -8.82 -18.91 -3.37
N GLU A 47 -8.33 -19.91 -4.10
CA GLU A 47 -8.26 -19.95 -5.56
C GLU A 47 -9.65 -20.12 -6.18
N ASN A 48 -9.78 -19.83 -7.48
CA ASN A 48 -11.01 -20.12 -8.22
C ASN A 48 -11.05 -21.59 -8.69
N VAL A 49 -12.10 -21.95 -9.44
CA VAL A 49 -12.30 -23.34 -9.95
C VAL A 49 -11.15 -23.87 -10.82
N ASN A 50 -10.35 -22.97 -11.40
CA ASN A 50 -9.19 -23.32 -12.23
C ASN A 50 -7.87 -23.33 -11.44
N ASN A 51 -7.92 -23.32 -10.10
CA ASN A 51 -6.77 -23.21 -9.20
C ASN A 51 -5.97 -21.90 -9.41
N VAL A 52 -6.59 -20.84 -9.94
CA VAL A 52 -5.93 -19.55 -10.13
C VAL A 52 -6.14 -18.68 -8.89
N ASP A 53 -5.04 -18.14 -8.34
CA ASP A 53 -5.11 -17.03 -7.40
C ASP A 53 -5.48 -15.78 -8.19
N LEU A 54 -6.75 -15.37 -8.10
CA LEU A 54 -7.28 -14.20 -8.79
C LEU A 54 -6.48 -12.93 -8.45
N ASN A 55 -5.90 -12.85 -7.24
CA ASN A 55 -5.07 -11.73 -6.82
C ASN A 55 -3.62 -11.81 -7.35
N ARG A 56 -3.39 -12.64 -8.37
CA ARG A 56 -2.19 -12.71 -9.21
C ARG A 56 -2.52 -12.60 -10.71
N ASN A 57 -3.79 -12.45 -11.10
CA ASN A 57 -4.24 -12.59 -12.49
C ASN A 57 -4.46 -11.25 -13.22
N PHE A 58 -4.01 -10.13 -12.66
CA PHE A 58 -4.19 -8.79 -13.25
C PHE A 58 -2.98 -8.31 -14.05
N ASP A 59 -3.19 -7.42 -15.03
CA ASP A 59 -2.14 -6.87 -15.89
C ASP A 59 -1.31 -5.77 -15.19
N TYR A 60 -0.58 -6.18 -14.17
CA TYR A 60 0.45 -5.37 -13.54
C TYR A 60 1.56 -6.27 -13.01
N TYR A 61 2.78 -6.06 -13.50
CA TYR A 61 3.95 -6.87 -13.12
C TYR A 61 3.73 -8.39 -13.25
N TRP A 62 2.75 -8.81 -14.07
CA TRP A 62 2.32 -10.20 -14.18
C TRP A 62 3.44 -11.06 -14.72
N GLU A 63 4.11 -10.65 -15.78
CA GLU A 63 5.21 -11.38 -16.41
C GLU A 63 6.34 -11.71 -15.42
N ASN A 64 6.70 -10.73 -14.58
CA ASN A 64 7.74 -10.86 -13.56
C ASN A 64 7.23 -11.49 -12.26
N GLY A 65 5.93 -11.75 -12.14
CA GLY A 65 5.30 -12.39 -10.99
C GLY A 65 5.60 -13.89 -10.88
N SER A 66 5.59 -14.38 -9.64
CA SER A 66 5.68 -15.81 -9.29
C SER A 66 4.38 -16.57 -9.62
N GLY A 67 4.34 -17.88 -9.32
CA GLY A 67 3.12 -18.68 -9.53
C GLY A 67 2.91 -19.10 -10.98
N LYS A 68 3.96 -19.58 -11.68
CA LYS A 68 3.89 -19.96 -13.11
C LYS A 68 3.33 -21.38 -13.35
N SER A 69 3.33 -22.24 -12.34
CA SER A 69 2.87 -23.63 -12.47
C SER A 69 1.37 -23.73 -12.18
N PRO A 70 0.56 -24.34 -13.07
CA PRO A 70 -0.87 -24.57 -12.84
C PRO A 70 -1.20 -25.37 -11.57
N SER A 71 -0.31 -26.27 -11.16
CA SER A 71 -0.43 -27.07 -9.93
C SER A 71 0.22 -26.42 -8.71
N GLY A 72 0.85 -25.25 -8.88
CA GLY A 72 1.59 -24.56 -7.83
C GLY A 72 0.70 -23.63 -7.00
N LYS A 73 1.17 -23.33 -5.78
CA LYS A 73 0.54 -22.29 -4.94
C LYS A 73 0.59 -20.93 -5.62
N ASN A 74 -0.46 -20.12 -5.43
CA ASN A 74 -0.59 -18.79 -6.01
C ASN A 74 -0.46 -18.78 -7.55
N TYR A 75 -0.94 -19.83 -8.24
CA TYR A 75 -0.88 -19.89 -9.70
C TYR A 75 -1.56 -18.66 -10.29
N LYS A 76 -0.85 -17.92 -11.16
CA LYS A 76 -1.26 -16.61 -11.67
C LYS A 76 -2.15 -16.67 -12.90
N GLY A 77 -2.53 -17.86 -13.35
CA GLY A 77 -3.23 -18.10 -14.61
C GLY A 77 -2.28 -18.26 -15.80
N SER A 78 -2.85 -18.55 -16.97
CA SER A 78 -2.09 -18.79 -18.21
C SER A 78 -1.68 -17.51 -18.93
N LYS A 79 -2.38 -16.40 -18.66
CA LYS A 79 -2.11 -15.04 -19.14
C LYS A 79 -2.80 -14.03 -18.20
N VAL A 80 -2.46 -12.75 -18.35
CA VAL A 80 -3.23 -11.67 -17.71
C VAL A 80 -4.72 -11.80 -18.06
N PHE A 81 -5.58 -11.65 -17.06
CA PHE A 81 -7.03 -11.75 -17.21
C PHE A 81 -7.50 -13.07 -17.86
N SER A 82 -6.83 -14.20 -17.58
CA SER A 82 -7.29 -15.51 -18.04
C SER A 82 -8.66 -15.88 -17.45
N GLU A 83 -8.90 -15.50 -16.20
CA GLU A 83 -10.11 -15.86 -15.47
C GLU A 83 -11.30 -14.97 -15.83
N ARG A 84 -12.53 -15.47 -15.66
CA ARG A 84 -13.73 -14.67 -15.92
C ARG A 84 -13.92 -13.62 -14.85
N GLU A 85 -13.62 -13.96 -13.61
CA GLU A 85 -13.73 -13.09 -12.44
C GLU A 85 -12.83 -11.85 -12.59
N SER A 86 -11.56 -12.03 -12.97
CA SER A 86 -10.63 -10.91 -13.20
C SER A 86 -11.05 -10.04 -14.40
N ARG A 87 -11.58 -10.65 -15.48
CA ARG A 87 -12.15 -9.91 -16.62
C ARG A 87 -13.40 -9.12 -16.27
N ASN A 88 -14.26 -9.66 -15.40
CA ASN A 88 -15.45 -8.96 -14.93
C ASN A 88 -15.05 -7.73 -14.10
N MET A 89 -14.06 -7.87 -13.21
CA MET A 89 -13.54 -6.73 -12.44
C MET A 89 -12.87 -5.67 -13.33
N LYS A 90 -12.11 -6.10 -14.35
CA LYS A 90 -11.57 -5.18 -15.37
C LYS A 90 -12.68 -4.41 -16.06
N THR A 91 -13.70 -5.12 -16.56
CA THR A 91 -14.83 -4.53 -17.27
C THR A 91 -15.58 -3.55 -16.39
N LEU A 92 -15.84 -3.89 -15.12
CA LEU A 92 -16.49 -2.99 -14.17
C LEU A 92 -15.69 -1.70 -13.94
N VAL A 93 -14.38 -1.80 -13.69
CA VAL A 93 -13.54 -0.62 -13.47
C VAL A 93 -13.46 0.25 -14.73
N GLU A 94 -13.41 -0.37 -15.91
CA GLU A 94 -13.38 0.35 -17.19
C GLU A 94 -14.73 0.92 -17.62
N SER A 95 -15.85 0.41 -17.09
CA SER A 95 -17.20 0.92 -17.39
C SER A 95 -17.65 2.04 -16.45
N LEU A 96 -16.89 2.32 -15.40
CA LEU A 96 -17.19 3.37 -14.45
C LEU A 96 -16.37 4.61 -14.79
N ASP A 97 -17.07 5.70 -15.07
CA ASP A 97 -16.45 7.01 -15.18
C ASP A 97 -16.09 7.54 -13.77
N GLU A 98 -14.93 8.17 -13.64
CA GLU A 98 -14.52 8.96 -12.47
C GLU A 98 -14.52 8.22 -11.11
N ILE A 99 -13.70 7.17 -10.97
CA ILE A 99 -13.50 6.50 -9.67
C ILE A 99 -12.52 7.32 -8.81
N THR A 100 -12.99 7.90 -7.71
CA THR A 100 -12.15 8.63 -6.73
C THR A 100 -11.16 7.70 -6.02
N ALA A 101 -11.63 6.55 -5.56
CA ALA A 101 -10.84 5.61 -4.79
C ALA A 101 -11.37 4.17 -4.88
N HIS A 102 -10.50 3.22 -4.61
CA HIS A 102 -10.74 1.78 -4.66
C HIS A 102 -10.20 1.09 -3.40
N MET A 103 -10.93 0.07 -2.94
CA MET A 103 -10.62 -0.71 -1.75
C MET A 103 -10.82 -2.20 -2.03
N ASP A 104 -9.73 -2.96 -2.02
CA ASP A 104 -9.69 -4.41 -2.26
C ASP A 104 -9.60 -5.16 -0.93
N CYS A 105 -10.71 -5.73 -0.44
CA CYS A 105 -10.80 -6.24 0.93
C CYS A 105 -10.35 -7.71 1.03
N HIS A 106 -9.38 -8.01 1.89
CA HIS A 106 -8.86 -9.37 2.14
C HIS A 106 -8.84 -9.74 3.63
N ASN A 107 -8.51 -10.99 3.90
CA ASN A 107 -8.15 -11.50 5.21
C ASN A 107 -6.71 -12.04 5.15
N ILE A 108 -5.95 -11.84 6.22
CA ILE A 108 -4.57 -12.32 6.33
C ILE A 108 -4.40 -13.26 7.51
N VAL A 109 -3.54 -14.25 7.37
CA VAL A 109 -3.07 -15.10 8.47
C VAL A 109 -1.55 -15.12 8.58
N SER A 110 -0.85 -14.75 7.50
CA SER A 110 0.61 -14.81 7.36
C SER A 110 1.34 -13.64 8.03
N GLN A 111 0.63 -12.54 8.33
CA GLN A 111 1.21 -11.32 8.88
C GLN A 111 0.46 -10.94 10.16
N VAL A 112 1.00 -11.34 11.31
CA VAL A 112 0.41 -11.03 12.61
C VAL A 112 0.32 -9.52 12.78
N SER A 113 -0.92 -9.00 12.80
CA SER A 113 -1.31 -7.60 12.98
C SER A 113 -2.80 -7.56 13.32
N ASP A 114 -3.30 -6.56 14.05
CA ASP A 114 -4.76 -6.31 14.16
C ASP A 114 -5.29 -5.92 12.77
N TYR A 115 -4.58 -5.02 12.12
CA TYR A 115 -4.93 -4.49 10.80
C TYR A 115 -3.70 -4.41 9.91
N CYS A 116 -3.83 -4.85 8.66
CA CYS A 116 -2.83 -4.64 7.64
C CYS A 116 -3.39 -3.75 6.53
N LEU A 117 -2.62 -2.77 6.08
CA LEU A 117 -2.97 -1.94 4.93
C LEU A 117 -1.86 -2.04 3.89
N PHE A 118 -2.17 -2.63 2.74
CA PHE A 118 -1.30 -2.59 1.59
C PHE A 118 -1.71 -1.48 0.62
N TYR A 119 -0.73 -0.93 -0.08
CA TYR A 119 -0.95 -0.03 -1.20
C TYR A 119 -0.02 -0.37 -2.36
N PRO A 120 -0.33 0.08 -3.59
CA PRO A 120 0.54 -0.13 -4.74
C PRO A 120 1.84 0.65 -4.59
N ARG A 121 2.96 -0.08 -4.52
CA ARG A 121 4.27 0.46 -4.09
C ARG A 121 4.72 1.70 -4.84
N PHE A 122 4.38 1.78 -6.13
CA PHE A 122 4.81 2.84 -7.02
C PHE A 122 3.68 3.78 -7.46
N ALA A 123 2.48 3.67 -6.87
CA ALA A 123 1.38 4.55 -7.21
C ALA A 123 1.65 5.97 -6.70
N ASN A 124 1.30 6.95 -7.53
CA ASN A 124 1.26 8.34 -7.12
C ASN A 124 -0.12 8.65 -6.55
N GLN A 125 -0.36 8.24 -5.30
CA GLN A 125 -1.65 8.38 -4.64
C GLN A 125 -1.55 9.08 -3.26
N PRO A 126 -2.62 9.74 -2.78
CA PRO A 126 -2.65 10.42 -1.48
C PRO A 126 -2.65 9.41 -0.32
N ASN A 127 -1.46 9.05 0.16
CA ASN A 127 -1.30 8.13 1.30
C ASN A 127 -1.50 8.79 2.67
N ASN A 128 -1.61 10.12 2.73
CA ASN A 128 -1.59 10.86 4.00
C ASN A 128 -2.81 10.55 4.86
N GLU A 129 -4.01 10.53 4.27
CA GLU A 129 -5.25 10.19 4.98
C GLU A 129 -5.18 8.80 5.61
N MET A 130 -4.66 7.83 4.87
CA MET A 130 -4.46 6.49 5.40
C MET A 130 -3.38 6.47 6.47
N THR A 131 -2.33 7.30 6.33
CA THR A 131 -1.21 7.41 7.30
C THR A 131 -1.73 7.88 8.63
N GLN A 132 -2.53 8.94 8.60
CA GLN A 132 -3.19 9.45 9.78
C GLN A 132 -4.11 8.38 10.40
N LEU A 133 -4.93 7.68 9.60
CA LEU A 133 -5.77 6.59 10.11
C LEU A 133 -4.94 5.51 10.81
N LEU A 134 -3.86 5.00 10.21
CA LEU A 134 -3.06 3.96 10.85
C LEU A 134 -2.32 4.47 12.10
N MET A 135 -1.93 5.75 12.15
CA MET A 135 -1.39 6.36 13.37
C MET A 135 -2.46 6.46 14.47
N GLU A 136 -3.68 6.89 14.15
CA GLU A 136 -4.81 6.94 15.09
C GLU A 136 -5.09 5.55 15.69
N LEU A 137 -5.18 4.52 14.84
CA LEU A 137 -5.34 3.12 15.27
C LEU A 137 -4.18 2.66 16.16
N SER A 138 -2.94 2.92 15.76
CA SER A 138 -1.77 2.57 16.56
C SER A 138 -1.75 3.26 17.92
N ASN A 139 -2.15 4.54 17.98
CA ASN A 139 -2.21 5.31 19.23
C ASN A 139 -3.32 4.82 20.15
N TYR A 140 -4.38 4.23 19.59
CA TYR A 140 -5.43 3.55 20.34
C TYR A 140 -4.99 2.17 20.89
N GLY A 141 -3.81 1.69 20.48
CA GLY A 141 -3.24 0.41 20.91
C GLY A 141 -3.40 -0.72 19.90
N ASP A 142 -3.94 -0.46 18.70
CA ASP A 142 -4.03 -1.46 17.64
C ASP A 142 -2.66 -1.75 17.04
N TYR A 143 -2.38 -3.03 16.80
CA TYR A 143 -1.16 -3.42 16.12
C TYR A 143 -1.34 -3.33 14.59
N VAL A 144 -0.94 -2.21 14.02
CA VAL A 144 -1.07 -1.97 12.58
C VAL A 144 0.17 -2.39 11.80
N THR A 145 -0.03 -2.94 10.60
CA THR A 145 1.01 -3.16 9.60
C THR A 145 0.74 -2.31 8.37
N TRP A 146 1.70 -1.47 8.01
CA TRP A 146 1.71 -0.72 6.77
C TRP A 146 2.62 -1.40 5.75
N GLY A 147 2.04 -1.91 4.66
CA GLY A 147 2.76 -2.64 3.62
C GLY A 147 2.64 -2.01 2.24
N SER A 148 3.54 -2.36 1.34
CA SER A 148 3.41 -2.02 -0.09
C SER A 148 3.60 -3.26 -0.95
N SER A 149 2.84 -3.37 -2.04
CA SER A 149 2.83 -4.53 -2.93
C SER A 149 3.28 -4.19 -4.35
N THR A 150 3.87 -5.18 -5.02
CA THR A 150 4.14 -5.18 -6.47
C THR A 150 3.55 -6.42 -7.16
N LEU A 151 2.64 -7.12 -6.49
CA LEU A 151 2.00 -8.32 -7.02
C LEU A 151 1.05 -7.96 -8.17
N ALA A 152 0.73 -8.93 -9.02
CA ALA A 152 -0.29 -8.83 -10.05
C ALA A 152 -1.72 -8.86 -9.47
N SER A 153 -1.93 -8.05 -8.42
CA SER A 153 -3.17 -7.92 -7.65
C SER A 153 -4.13 -6.93 -8.29
N PHE A 154 -5.40 -7.04 -7.93
CA PHE A 154 -6.43 -6.11 -8.40
C PHE A 154 -6.13 -4.68 -7.96
N SER A 155 -5.82 -4.49 -6.67
CA SER A 155 -5.44 -3.20 -6.11
C SER A 155 -4.27 -2.53 -6.83
N ASN A 156 -3.24 -3.29 -7.25
CA ASN A 156 -2.09 -2.74 -7.95
C ASN A 156 -2.39 -2.37 -9.39
N TRP A 157 -3.18 -3.18 -10.11
CA TRP A 157 -3.64 -2.83 -11.44
C TRP A 157 -4.51 -1.56 -11.43
N VAL A 158 -5.45 -1.46 -10.50
CA VAL A 158 -6.27 -0.24 -10.33
C VAL A 158 -5.39 0.97 -10.01
N GLY A 159 -4.45 0.85 -9.06
CA GLY A 159 -3.66 2.00 -8.63
C GLY A 159 -2.55 2.44 -9.56
N ILE A 160 -1.94 1.50 -10.30
CA ILE A 160 -0.84 1.82 -11.21
C ILE A 160 -1.34 2.02 -12.63
N THR A 161 -2.08 1.04 -13.17
CA THR A 161 -2.46 1.03 -14.59
C THR A 161 -3.64 1.97 -14.86
N LYS A 162 -4.55 2.14 -13.90
CA LYS A 162 -5.69 3.06 -14.03
C LYS A 162 -5.50 4.41 -13.34
N GLY A 163 -4.43 4.58 -12.55
CA GLY A 163 -4.13 5.83 -11.86
C GLY A 163 -5.15 6.21 -10.79
N ILE A 164 -5.89 5.25 -10.24
CA ILE A 164 -6.94 5.46 -9.23
C ILE A 164 -6.36 5.25 -7.83
N THR A 165 -6.70 6.09 -6.85
CA THR A 165 -6.28 5.86 -5.46
C THR A 165 -6.73 4.48 -4.99
N SER A 166 -5.81 3.59 -4.60
CA SER A 166 -6.14 2.19 -4.34
C SER A 166 -5.44 1.65 -3.10
N PHE A 167 -6.20 0.95 -2.26
CA PHE A 167 -5.69 0.28 -1.07
C PHE A 167 -6.22 -1.15 -0.98
N LEU A 168 -5.44 -2.02 -0.35
CA LEU A 168 -5.80 -3.40 -0.07
C LEU A 168 -5.68 -3.61 1.46
N PRO A 169 -6.78 -3.42 2.20
CA PRO A 169 -6.81 -3.78 3.62
C PRO A 169 -6.92 -5.28 3.82
N GLU A 170 -6.16 -5.80 4.80
CA GLU A 170 -6.33 -7.16 5.30
C GLU A 170 -6.66 -7.15 6.79
N VAL A 171 -7.69 -7.91 7.16
CA VAL A 171 -8.06 -8.17 8.55
C VAL A 171 -7.45 -9.51 8.98
N TYR A 172 -6.81 -9.54 10.15
CA TYR A 172 -6.24 -10.79 10.66
C TYR A 172 -7.31 -11.68 11.28
N GLU A 173 -7.52 -12.85 10.71
CA GLU A 173 -8.56 -13.78 11.18
C GLU A 173 -8.16 -14.39 12.54
N GLY A 174 -9.06 -14.32 13.52
CA GLY A 174 -8.88 -14.94 14.84
C GLY A 174 -8.11 -14.12 15.87
N ARG A 175 -7.65 -12.91 15.54
CA ARG A 175 -6.90 -12.06 16.48
C ARG A 175 -7.80 -11.30 17.46
N ALA A 176 -8.97 -10.91 16.98
CA ALA A 176 -9.96 -10.13 17.71
C ALA A 176 -11.05 -11.03 18.30
N GLY A 177 -10.72 -12.26 18.71
CA GLY A 177 -11.69 -13.27 19.13
C GLY A 177 -11.98 -14.31 18.05
N LYS A 178 -13.08 -15.05 18.21
CA LYS A 178 -13.40 -16.20 17.34
C LYS A 178 -13.53 -15.75 15.87
N PRO A 179 -12.90 -16.45 14.90
CA PRO A 179 -13.12 -16.21 13.49
C PRO A 179 -14.61 -16.15 13.15
N ARG A 180 -15.00 -15.07 12.48
CA ARG A 180 -16.35 -14.70 12.05
C ARG A 180 -17.34 -14.51 13.21
N GLY A 181 -16.85 -14.37 14.44
CA GLY A 181 -17.61 -14.05 15.63
C GLY A 181 -17.93 -12.56 15.75
N ALA A 182 -18.72 -12.19 16.78
CA ALA A 182 -19.18 -10.82 16.97
C ALA A 182 -18.04 -9.81 17.19
N GLU A 183 -17.02 -10.19 17.95
CA GLU A 183 -15.86 -9.33 18.26
C GLU A 183 -15.02 -9.04 17.00
N GLU A 184 -14.71 -10.07 16.21
CA GLU A 184 -14.02 -9.92 14.93
C GLU A 184 -14.87 -9.12 13.92
N MET A 185 -16.19 -9.35 13.90
CA MET A 185 -17.10 -8.59 13.06
C MET A 185 -17.05 -7.10 13.38
N TRP A 186 -17.13 -6.75 14.67
CA TRP A 186 -17.08 -5.36 15.10
C TRP A 186 -15.76 -4.71 14.71
N ARG A 187 -14.61 -5.36 14.97
CA ARG A 187 -13.29 -4.82 14.58
C ARG A 187 -13.11 -4.70 13.07
N SER A 188 -13.65 -5.65 12.31
CA SER A 188 -13.60 -5.61 10.85
C SER A 188 -14.42 -4.44 10.30
N VAL A 189 -15.63 -4.23 10.82
CA VAL A 189 -16.49 -3.09 10.45
C VAL A 189 -15.84 -1.78 10.83
N TYR A 190 -15.25 -1.68 12.03
CA TYR A 190 -14.52 -0.51 12.49
C TYR A 190 -13.38 -0.15 11.53
N TYR A 191 -12.52 -1.10 11.18
CA TYR A 191 -11.38 -0.83 10.31
C TYR A 191 -11.78 -0.53 8.85
N LEU A 192 -12.57 -1.41 8.24
CA LEU A 192 -12.97 -1.28 6.84
C LEU A 192 -13.89 -0.05 6.63
N GLY A 193 -14.78 0.22 7.58
CA GLY A 193 -15.66 1.39 7.55
C GLY A 193 -14.90 2.71 7.67
N ASN A 194 -13.90 2.81 8.55
CA ASN A 194 -13.05 4.00 8.66
C ASN A 194 -12.22 4.24 7.39
N ILE A 195 -11.69 3.18 6.76
CA ILE A 195 -11.03 3.32 5.45
C ILE A 195 -12.00 3.90 4.42
N LEU A 196 -13.19 3.31 4.27
CA LEU A 196 -14.18 3.76 3.30
C LEU A 196 -14.58 5.22 3.54
N LEU A 197 -14.78 5.63 4.80
CA LEU A 197 -15.06 7.02 5.17
C LEU A 197 -13.96 7.97 4.71
N ARG A 198 -12.70 7.66 5.02
CA ARG A 198 -11.54 8.49 4.62
C ARG A 198 -11.37 8.56 3.11
N LEU A 199 -11.58 7.43 2.40
CA LEU A 199 -11.53 7.41 0.94
C LEU A 199 -12.66 8.24 0.32
N SER A 200 -13.83 8.27 0.95
CA SER A 200 -14.99 9.02 0.47
C SER A 200 -14.89 10.55 0.64
N SER A 201 -13.92 11.02 1.43
CA SER A 201 -13.62 12.44 1.59
C SER A 201 -12.45 12.90 0.70
N LEU A 202 -11.84 12.00 -0.08
CA LEU A 202 -10.77 12.38 -1.00
C LEU A 202 -11.32 13.19 -2.18
N TYR A 203 -10.54 14.18 -2.61
CA TYR A 203 -10.82 14.91 -3.84
C TYR A 203 -10.30 14.12 -5.05
N ASN A 204 -11.13 13.99 -6.09
CA ASN A 204 -10.73 13.35 -7.35
C ASN A 204 -9.94 14.32 -8.23
N GLY A 205 -8.64 14.45 -7.98
CA GLY A 205 -7.73 15.05 -8.96
C GLY A 205 -7.35 13.99 -9.98
N GLN A 206 -8.07 13.87 -11.11
CA GLN A 206 -7.64 13.05 -12.26
C GLN A 206 -6.21 13.40 -12.72
N ASN A 207 -5.72 14.58 -12.35
CA ASN A 207 -4.32 14.93 -12.31
C ASN A 207 -3.89 15.05 -10.86
N GLY A 208 -3.14 14.04 -10.38
CA GLY A 208 -2.77 13.89 -8.98
C GLY A 208 -2.13 15.13 -8.35
N ARG A 209 -2.14 15.14 -7.01
CA ARG A 209 -1.45 16.02 -6.05
C ARG A 209 -1.00 17.39 -6.58
N THR A 210 -1.48 18.44 -5.93
CA THR A 210 -0.85 19.76 -6.09
C THR A 210 0.63 19.69 -5.67
N SER A 211 1.49 20.56 -6.22
CA SER A 211 2.93 20.59 -5.91
C SER A 211 3.25 20.74 -4.42
N ASN A 212 2.28 21.16 -3.61
CA ASN A 212 2.44 21.58 -2.23
C ASN A 212 2.00 20.51 -1.22
N GLU A 213 1.35 19.44 -1.66
CA GLU A 213 0.91 18.37 -0.76
C GLU A 213 2.08 17.45 -0.38
N PRO A 214 2.43 17.32 0.91
CA PRO A 214 3.51 16.43 1.33
C PRO A 214 3.15 14.97 1.03
N ILE A 215 4.14 14.13 0.74
CA ILE A 215 3.96 12.69 0.55
C ILE A 215 4.53 11.98 1.77
N VAL A 216 3.68 11.32 2.55
CA VAL A 216 4.14 10.49 3.66
C VAL A 216 4.29 9.03 3.21
N LYS A 217 5.37 8.41 3.69
CA LYS A 217 5.71 7.03 3.40
C LYS A 217 6.31 6.38 4.64
N SER A 218 5.64 5.37 5.17
CA SER A 218 6.12 4.59 6.32
C SER A 218 6.52 3.18 5.88
N PHE A 219 7.64 2.71 6.39
CA PHE A 219 8.11 1.35 6.19
C PHE A 219 8.65 0.78 7.48
N VAL A 220 8.22 -0.44 7.79
CA VAL A 220 8.74 -1.19 8.92
C VAL A 220 9.32 -2.48 8.38
N TYR A 221 10.60 -2.72 8.69
CA TYR A 221 11.21 -4.03 8.56
C TYR A 221 11.53 -4.57 9.96
N SER A 222 11.06 -5.76 10.30
CA SER A 222 11.35 -6.37 11.59
C SER A 222 11.74 -7.83 11.44
N SER A 223 12.85 -8.22 12.06
CA SER A 223 13.35 -9.60 12.13
C SER A 223 12.38 -10.54 12.86
N ARG A 224 11.42 -10.01 13.64
CA ARG A 224 10.34 -10.82 14.24
C ARG A 224 9.47 -11.55 13.23
N TYR A 225 9.55 -11.17 11.95
CA TYR A 225 8.86 -11.82 10.83
C TYR A 225 9.77 -12.74 9.99
N ASN A 226 10.99 -13.06 10.46
CA ASN A 226 11.96 -13.90 9.73
C ASN A 226 11.53 -15.36 9.49
N ASN A 227 10.37 -15.79 10.00
CA ASN A 227 9.92 -17.17 9.89
C ASN A 227 9.31 -17.51 8.52
N SER A 228 9.19 -16.56 7.58
CA SER A 228 8.47 -16.73 6.31
C SER A 228 9.36 -16.76 5.04
N GLY A 229 10.66 -17.06 5.17
CA GLY A 229 11.57 -17.19 4.01
C GLY A 229 11.92 -15.86 3.33
N VAL A 230 11.40 -14.73 3.82
CA VAL A 230 11.78 -13.38 3.39
C VAL A 230 13.02 -12.96 4.18
N LYS A 231 14.19 -13.04 3.55
CA LYS A 231 15.43 -12.57 4.16
C LYS A 231 15.33 -11.08 4.48
N PRO A 232 15.83 -10.63 5.64
CA PRO A 232 16.02 -9.24 5.93
C PRO A 232 16.68 -8.47 4.82
N PHE A 233 16.30 -7.18 4.72
CA PHE A 233 17.21 -6.23 4.13
C PHE A 233 18.46 -6.19 5.01
N SER A 234 19.43 -7.01 4.65
CA SER A 234 20.75 -7.00 5.24
C SER A 234 21.59 -6.00 4.45
N LEU A 235 22.20 -5.07 5.16
CA LEU A 235 23.33 -4.31 4.64
C LEU A 235 24.48 -5.31 4.49
N ILE A 236 24.73 -5.75 3.26
CA ILE A 236 25.92 -6.53 2.98
C ILE A 236 27.06 -5.51 2.95
N ALA A 237 28.09 -5.70 3.77
CA ALA A 237 29.28 -4.87 3.72
C ALA A 237 29.79 -4.82 2.27
N LYS A 238 29.79 -3.62 1.69
CA LYS A 238 30.22 -3.32 0.33
C LYS A 238 30.99 -2.01 0.36
N ASP A 239 31.91 -1.82 -0.58
CA ASP A 239 32.70 -0.58 -0.75
C ASP A 239 31.87 0.62 -1.23
N GLY A 240 30.56 0.65 -0.96
CA GLY A 240 29.66 1.73 -1.34
C GLY A 240 28.22 1.56 -0.86
N TYR A 241 27.40 2.58 -1.14
CA TYR A 241 26.01 2.63 -0.70
C TYR A 241 25.11 1.60 -1.40
N GLN A 242 24.39 0.82 -0.60
CA GLN A 242 23.29 -0.04 -1.04
C GLN A 242 21.98 0.76 -1.07
N ARG A 243 21.20 0.64 -2.15
CA ARG A 243 19.88 1.27 -2.23
C ARG A 243 18.84 0.44 -1.45
N MET A 244 18.08 1.10 -0.59
CA MET A 244 16.88 0.54 0.02
C MET A 244 15.70 0.75 -0.94
N LEU A 245 15.52 -0.13 -1.93
CA LEU A 245 14.54 0.09 -3.01
C LEU A 245 13.09 0.32 -2.50
N MET A 246 12.72 -0.30 -1.38
CA MET A 246 11.41 -0.11 -0.76
C MET A 246 11.17 1.33 -0.34
N THR A 247 12.19 2.10 0.05
CA THR A 247 12.02 3.47 0.54
C THR A 247 11.79 4.48 -0.59
N GLN A 248 12.00 4.11 -1.86
CA GLN A 248 11.88 5.02 -3.00
C GLN A 248 10.45 5.49 -3.28
N GLN A 249 10.21 6.79 -3.31
CA GLN A 249 8.97 7.39 -3.81
C GLN A 249 9.22 8.02 -5.18
N ARG A 250 8.27 7.87 -6.10
CA ARG A 250 8.25 8.57 -7.40
C ARG A 250 6.98 9.39 -7.50
N PHE A 251 7.09 10.57 -8.09
CA PHE A 251 5.96 11.46 -8.33
C PHE A 251 6.28 12.34 -9.54
N LYS A 252 5.24 12.89 -10.18
CA LYS A 252 5.38 13.84 -11.29
C LYS A 252 5.69 15.22 -10.71
N VAL A 253 6.73 15.88 -11.24
CA VAL A 253 7.03 17.27 -10.93
C VAL A 253 6.12 18.16 -11.78
N THR A 254 5.22 18.90 -11.14
CA THR A 254 4.19 19.73 -11.81
C THR A 254 4.58 21.20 -11.93
N ALA A 255 5.64 21.63 -11.24
CA ALA A 255 6.21 22.98 -11.33
C ALA A 255 7.72 22.95 -11.02
N ASN A 256 8.44 24.00 -11.42
CA ASN A 256 9.80 24.22 -10.96
C ASN A 256 9.79 24.50 -9.45
N GLY A 257 10.78 24.03 -8.71
CA GLY A 257 10.88 24.31 -7.28
C GLY A 257 11.89 23.44 -6.57
N PHE A 258 11.68 23.25 -5.27
CA PHE A 258 12.45 22.35 -4.42
C PHE A 258 11.56 21.22 -3.92
N VAL A 259 12.14 20.04 -3.80
CA VAL A 259 11.56 18.94 -3.06
C VAL A 259 12.37 18.78 -1.80
N GLU A 260 11.68 18.68 -0.68
CA GLU A 260 12.26 18.37 0.62
C GLU A 260 11.84 16.96 1.05
N LEU A 261 12.79 16.22 1.59
CA LEU A 261 12.59 14.94 2.25
C LEU A 261 12.92 15.15 3.71
N ASN A 262 11.92 15.04 4.56
CA ASN A 262 12.03 15.11 6.01
C ASN A 262 11.50 13.82 6.63
N GLY A 263 12.18 13.28 7.64
CA GLY A 263 11.71 12.09 8.34
C GLY A 263 12.74 11.53 9.30
N SER A 264 12.62 10.24 9.61
CA SER A 264 13.59 9.52 10.43
C SER A 264 13.68 8.06 9.98
N ILE A 265 14.79 7.41 10.35
CA ILE A 265 14.95 5.96 10.28
C ILE A 265 15.30 5.42 11.66
N THR A 266 14.58 4.40 12.09
CA THR A 266 14.91 3.65 13.31
C THR A 266 15.60 2.35 12.93
N VAL A 267 16.77 2.10 13.52
CA VAL A 267 17.57 0.90 13.29
C VAL A 267 17.89 0.20 14.60
N GLN A 268 17.92 -1.14 14.57
CA GLN A 268 18.39 -1.96 15.68
C GLN A 268 19.74 -2.56 15.30
N LEU A 269 20.76 -2.30 16.13
CA LEU A 269 22.13 -2.76 15.95
C LEU A 269 22.44 -3.86 16.96
N SER A 270 22.97 -4.99 16.50
CA SER A 270 23.37 -6.11 17.37
C SER A 270 24.73 -5.91 18.04
N LYS A 271 25.51 -4.93 17.58
CA LYS A 271 26.83 -4.56 18.08
C LYS A 271 27.16 -3.12 17.70
N ASP A 272 28.16 -2.56 18.33
CA ASP A 272 28.72 -1.26 17.98
C ASP A 272 29.11 -1.22 16.50
N THR A 273 28.58 -0.24 15.77
CA THR A 273 28.65 -0.19 14.31
C THR A 273 28.73 1.26 13.83
N VAL A 274 29.52 1.51 12.79
CA VAL A 274 29.42 2.76 12.01
C VAL A 274 28.24 2.62 11.07
N PHE A 275 27.16 3.35 11.35
CA PHE A 275 25.97 3.34 10.52
C PHE A 275 25.92 4.60 9.66
N GLY A 276 25.76 4.41 8.34
CA GLY A 276 25.64 5.50 7.38
C GLY A 276 24.34 5.41 6.58
N VAL A 277 23.66 6.54 6.43
CA VAL A 277 22.47 6.69 5.58
C VAL A 277 22.60 7.95 4.74
N ASN A 278 22.18 7.89 3.48
CA ASN A 278 22.21 9.04 2.57
C ASN A 278 20.82 9.22 1.94
N PRO A 279 19.92 10.00 2.56
CA PRO A 279 18.68 10.42 1.92
C PRO A 279 19.00 11.18 0.62
N GLY A 280 18.28 10.85 -0.46
CA GLY A 280 18.60 11.39 -1.77
C GLY A 280 17.34 11.65 -2.58
N ILE A 281 17.30 12.83 -3.20
CA ILE A 281 16.29 13.22 -4.17
C ILE A 281 16.99 13.30 -5.53
N ALA A 282 16.38 12.69 -6.54
CA ALA A 282 16.92 12.70 -7.88
C ALA A 282 15.81 12.84 -8.92
N GLN A 283 16.11 13.58 -9.98
CA GLN A 283 15.25 13.75 -11.15
C GLN A 283 16.04 13.35 -12.40
N ASN A 284 15.42 12.56 -13.29
CA ASN A 284 16.04 12.20 -14.57
C ASN A 284 16.39 13.46 -15.37
N TYR A 285 17.57 13.46 -15.99
CA TYR A 285 18.09 14.54 -16.82
C TYR A 285 18.30 15.91 -16.13
N ASN A 286 18.09 16.03 -14.81
CA ASN A 286 18.36 17.27 -14.10
C ASN A 286 19.89 17.55 -14.06
N PRO A 287 20.32 18.78 -14.40
CA PRO A 287 21.74 19.12 -14.48
C PRO A 287 22.45 19.08 -13.13
N PHE A 288 21.74 19.20 -12.02
CA PHE A 288 22.30 19.19 -10.68
C PHE A 288 21.92 17.93 -9.90
N SER A 289 20.63 17.57 -9.91
CA SER A 289 20.01 16.50 -9.12
C SER A 289 19.80 15.22 -9.92
N GLY A 290 20.60 14.97 -10.96
CA GLY A 290 20.52 13.76 -11.78
C GLY A 290 20.94 12.50 -11.02
N ASN A 291 20.35 11.34 -11.34
CA ASN A 291 20.60 10.05 -10.65
C ASN A 291 22.09 9.72 -10.40
N GLY A 292 22.95 9.87 -11.42
CA GLY A 292 24.40 9.64 -11.27
C GLY A 292 25.10 10.70 -10.42
N LYS A 293 24.65 11.96 -10.51
CA LYS A 293 25.22 13.11 -9.79
C LYS A 293 24.88 13.03 -8.31
N THR A 294 23.61 12.79 -7.96
CA THR A 294 23.17 12.59 -6.57
C THR A 294 23.92 11.44 -5.91
N ARG A 295 24.10 10.31 -6.62
CA ARG A 295 24.86 9.14 -6.10
C ARG A 295 26.33 9.46 -5.83
N ARG A 296 26.97 10.27 -6.68
CA ARG A 296 28.38 10.64 -6.54
C ARG A 296 28.62 11.68 -5.45
N ARG A 297 27.73 12.67 -5.34
CA ARG A 297 27.91 13.83 -4.43
C ARG A 297 27.57 13.53 -2.97
N GLN A 298 26.54 12.71 -2.73
CA GLN A 298 26.14 12.29 -1.37
C GLN A 298 25.94 13.48 -0.40
N LEU A 299 25.31 14.57 -0.88
CA LEU A 299 25.24 15.86 -0.16
C LEU A 299 24.61 15.78 1.23
N PHE A 300 23.73 14.81 1.46
CA PHE A 300 22.99 14.65 2.71
C PHE A 300 23.39 13.37 3.45
N LYS A 301 24.59 12.85 3.18
CA LYS A 301 25.13 11.71 3.90
C LYS A 301 25.19 12.01 5.40
N ILE A 302 24.67 11.09 6.18
CA ILE A 302 24.78 11.04 7.63
C ILE A 302 25.55 9.77 7.99
N GLU A 303 26.51 9.88 8.90
CA GLU A 303 27.29 8.75 9.41
C GLU A 303 27.52 8.91 10.91
N HIS A 304 27.18 7.89 11.69
CA HIS A 304 27.32 7.88 13.14
C HIS A 304 28.03 6.60 13.60
N LYS A 305 28.91 6.73 14.59
CA LYS A 305 29.35 5.61 15.44
C LYS A 305 28.28 5.37 16.48
N LEU A 306 27.55 4.26 16.36
CA LEU A 306 26.43 3.93 17.23
C LEU A 306 26.74 2.65 18.02
N PRO A 307 26.49 2.63 19.35
CA PRO A 307 26.62 1.40 20.13
C PRO A 307 25.53 0.39 19.76
N ALA A 308 25.66 -0.85 20.22
CA ALA A 308 24.56 -1.82 20.18
C ALA A 308 23.28 -1.22 20.78
N GLY A 309 22.12 -1.46 20.16
CA GLY A 309 20.84 -0.92 20.62
C GLY A 309 19.93 -0.38 19.51
N ILE A 310 18.85 0.29 19.92
CA ILE A 310 17.88 0.91 19.02
C ILE A 310 18.19 2.40 18.91
N HIS A 311 18.34 2.88 17.67
CA HIS A 311 18.69 4.28 17.38
C HIS A 311 17.74 4.84 16.34
N THR A 312 17.29 6.08 16.56
CA THR A 312 16.47 6.84 15.61
C THR A 312 17.29 7.99 15.05
N ILE A 313 17.45 8.04 13.74
CA ILE A 313 18.30 8.98 13.04
C ILE A 313 17.41 9.88 12.17
N PRO A 314 17.48 11.21 12.31
CA PRO A 314 16.71 12.11 11.46
C PRO A 314 17.22 12.04 10.02
N LEU A 315 16.31 12.22 9.07
CA LEU A 315 16.59 12.26 7.65
C LEU A 315 16.18 13.63 7.11
N HIS A 316 17.11 14.28 6.41
CA HIS A 316 16.86 15.52 5.70
C HIS A 316 17.55 15.47 4.34
N ALA A 317 16.85 15.82 3.26
CA ALA A 317 17.44 16.09 1.96
C ALA A 317 16.61 17.12 1.20
N VAL A 318 17.27 17.93 0.37
CA VAL A 318 16.61 18.90 -0.50
C VAL A 318 17.24 18.88 -1.89
N ALA A 319 16.43 18.99 -2.93
CA ALA A 319 16.95 19.10 -4.29
C ALA A 319 16.08 20.02 -5.16
N PRO A 320 16.69 20.84 -6.04
CA PRO A 320 15.93 21.54 -7.05
C PRO A 320 15.37 20.53 -8.06
N VAL A 321 14.12 20.75 -8.44
CA VAL A 321 13.40 20.01 -9.48
C VAL A 321 12.89 20.97 -10.54
N GLN A 322 12.88 20.50 -11.78
CA GLN A 322 12.40 21.25 -12.92
C GLN A 322 11.13 20.62 -13.46
N PHE A 323 10.17 21.44 -13.87
CA PHE A 323 9.00 20.95 -14.57
C PHE A 323 9.45 20.22 -15.84
N SER A 324 8.97 18.99 -16.00
CA SER A 324 9.26 18.15 -17.15
C SER A 324 7.93 17.83 -17.83
N THR A 325 7.75 18.31 -19.07
CA THR A 325 6.59 17.99 -19.92
C THR A 325 6.65 16.56 -20.45
N THR A 326 7.82 15.92 -20.41
CA THR A 326 8.00 14.52 -20.74
C THR A 326 7.57 13.65 -19.56
N THR A 327 6.47 12.90 -19.77
CA THR A 327 6.03 11.80 -18.90
C THR A 327 7.11 10.69 -18.91
N PRO A 328 7.41 10.04 -17.77
CA PRO A 328 8.21 8.83 -17.76
C PRO A 328 7.61 7.70 -18.60
#